data_AF-A0A1M6AYS4-F1
#
_entry.id   AF-A0A1M6AYS4-F1
#
_cell.length_a   1.000
_cell.length_b   1.000
_cell.length_c   1.000
_cell.angle_alpha   90.00
_cell.angle_beta   90.00
_cell.angle_gamma   90.00
#
_symmetry.space_group_name_H-M   'P 1'
#
loop_
_entity.id
_entity.type
_entity.pdbx_description
1 polymer ?
#
loop_
_entity_poly.entity_id
_entity_poly.type
_entity_poly.pdbx_seq_one_letter_code
_entity_poly.pdbx_strand_id
1 'polypeptide(L)'
;MEFIASLSAEAFEHNILQDVILICIVSYVFASLFYGMLRARSRGLHWNQLGKVPVDHLGVIDIAVAAILVLMFAGPYLLPYNPPDPEKKRTITDSMIILGFSTQIFFAGVTCFVVSLRHNVTESFGLYRSNLLVIVGSAVASFILMLASMYLLDSVLQLNDWLTERLGERQFQEVVNQMMSAEGQRLLILIIGACIVAPLCEEIIFRGYLYSVTKRYTGPIFAAICTGVLFGAVHGEVWSFIPLSILGIILACVYEFTGSLWSSILTHALFNGVSTFYMTHPEYSEQIKNACLLPFC
;
A
#
# COMPACT_ATOMS: atom_id res chain seq x y z
N MET A 1 -14.10 -10.73 -31.20
CA MET A 1 -12.62 -10.65 -31.11
C MET A 1 -12.20 -9.72 -29.97
N GLU A 2 -12.78 -8.52 -29.84
CA GLU A 2 -12.49 -7.59 -28.73
C GLU A 2 -12.71 -8.17 -27.33
N PHE A 3 -13.81 -8.90 -27.08
CA PHE A 3 -14.08 -9.51 -25.77
C PHE A 3 -13.05 -10.59 -25.35
N ILE A 4 -12.50 -11.34 -26.31
CA ILE A 4 -11.46 -12.33 -26.02
C ILE A 4 -10.12 -11.64 -25.74
N ALA A 5 -9.85 -10.52 -26.43
CA ALA A 5 -8.67 -9.70 -26.21
C ALA A 5 -8.72 -9.01 -24.83
N SER A 6 -9.86 -8.48 -24.40
CA SER A 6 -10.01 -7.85 -23.07
C SER A 6 -9.86 -8.86 -21.93
N LEU A 7 -10.44 -10.06 -22.08
CA LEU A 7 -10.25 -11.15 -21.11
C LEU A 7 -8.79 -11.60 -21.00
N SER A 8 -8.04 -11.53 -22.11
CA SER A 8 -6.61 -11.84 -22.10
C SER A 8 -5.76 -10.75 -21.45
N ALA A 9 -6.19 -9.49 -21.51
CA ALA A 9 -5.50 -8.35 -20.88
C ALA A 9 -5.67 -8.36 -19.36
N GLU A 10 -6.89 -8.49 -18.85
CA GLU A 10 -7.14 -8.58 -17.40
C GLU A 10 -6.43 -9.78 -16.75
N ALA A 11 -6.43 -10.92 -17.43
CA ALA A 11 -5.69 -12.10 -16.98
C ALA A 11 -4.18 -11.86 -16.94
N PHE A 12 -3.65 -11.15 -17.95
CA PHE A 12 -2.23 -10.80 -18.02
C PHE A 12 -1.83 -9.84 -16.90
N GLU A 13 -2.63 -8.80 -16.65
CA GLU A 13 -2.44 -7.87 -15.53
C GLU A 13 -2.45 -8.57 -14.18
N HIS A 14 -3.42 -9.46 -13.96
CA HIS A 14 -3.47 -10.29 -12.75
C HIS A 14 -2.19 -11.09 -12.56
N ASN A 15 -1.70 -11.73 -13.62
CA ASN A 15 -0.46 -12.52 -13.56
C ASN A 15 0.76 -11.66 -13.24
N ILE A 16 0.85 -10.43 -13.77
CA ILE A 16 1.92 -9.49 -13.41
C ILE A 16 1.93 -9.24 -11.90
N LEU A 17 0.77 -8.91 -11.32
CA LEU A 17 0.67 -8.63 -9.89
C LEU A 17 0.95 -9.89 -9.04
N GLN A 18 0.46 -11.05 -9.48
CA GLN A 18 0.74 -12.33 -8.84
C GLN A 18 2.25 -12.62 -8.81
N ASP A 19 2.94 -12.44 -9.94
CA ASP A 19 4.38 -12.64 -10.04
C ASP A 19 5.16 -11.68 -9.13
N VAL A 20 4.78 -10.39 -9.11
CA VAL A 20 5.39 -9.39 -8.21
C VAL A 20 5.21 -9.79 -6.74
N ILE A 21 4.01 -10.20 -6.33
CA ILE A 21 3.74 -10.65 -4.96
C ILE A 21 4.61 -11.86 -4.61
N LEU A 22 4.68 -12.86 -5.50
CA LEU A 22 5.52 -14.05 -5.30
C LEU A 22 7.00 -13.68 -5.21
N ILE A 23 7.48 -12.78 -6.07
CA ILE A 23 8.86 -12.26 -6.02
C ILE A 23 9.12 -11.57 -4.68
N CYS A 24 8.19 -10.76 -4.16
CA CYS A 24 8.32 -10.13 -2.84
C CYS A 24 8.43 -11.18 -1.72
N ILE A 25 7.56 -12.19 -1.71
CA ILE A 25 7.55 -13.26 -0.70
C ILE A 25 8.87 -14.05 -0.76
N VAL A 26 9.28 -14.48 -1.94
CA VAL A 26 10.53 -15.23 -2.15
C VAL A 26 11.74 -14.39 -1.76
N SER A 27 11.79 -13.13 -2.20
CA SER A 27 12.87 -12.19 -1.86
C SER A 27 12.98 -11.98 -0.36
N TYR A 28 11.86 -11.86 0.35
CA TYR A 28 11.86 -11.74 1.82
C TYR A 28 12.45 -12.98 2.50
N VAL A 29 12.10 -14.19 2.03
CA VAL A 29 12.65 -15.44 2.58
C VAL A 29 14.16 -15.49 2.37
N PHE A 30 14.64 -15.29 1.13
CA PHE A 30 16.07 -15.29 0.82
C PHE A 30 16.83 -14.20 1.58
N ALA A 31 16.29 -12.98 1.64
CA ALA A 31 16.89 -11.88 2.39
C ALA A 31 16.97 -12.22 3.88
N SER A 32 15.89 -12.71 4.49
CA SER A 32 15.87 -13.08 5.91
C SER A 32 16.93 -14.14 6.26
N LEU A 33 17.12 -15.13 5.39
CA LEU A 33 18.17 -16.14 5.52
C LEU A 33 19.58 -15.53 5.36
N PHE A 34 19.79 -14.74 4.30
CA PHE A 34 21.07 -14.10 4.01
C PHE A 34 21.50 -13.14 5.13
N TYR A 35 20.62 -12.25 5.55
CA TYR A 35 20.87 -11.34 6.67
C TYR A 35 21.05 -12.09 8.00
N GLY A 36 20.35 -13.22 8.18
CA GLY A 36 20.57 -14.13 9.31
C GLY A 36 22.00 -14.68 9.33
N MET A 37 22.50 -15.15 8.19
CA MET A 37 23.89 -15.62 8.05
C MET A 37 24.91 -14.50 8.29
N LEU A 38 24.66 -13.30 7.76
CA LEU A 38 25.52 -12.14 7.99
C LEU A 38 25.59 -11.76 9.47
N ARG A 39 24.46 -11.73 10.18
CA ARG A 39 24.42 -11.45 11.63
C ARG A 39 25.18 -12.49 12.45
N ALA A 40 25.09 -13.77 12.06
CA ALA A 40 25.82 -14.83 12.75
C ALA A 40 27.34 -14.65 12.65
N ARG A 41 27.83 -14.09 11.53
CA ARG A 41 29.26 -13.83 11.26
C ARG A 41 29.74 -12.47 11.78
N SER A 42 28.87 -11.46 11.82
CA SER A 42 29.23 -10.07 12.17
C SER A 42 28.40 -9.56 13.35
N ARG A 43 28.53 -10.22 14.50
CA ARG A 43 27.69 -9.99 15.70
C ARG A 43 27.72 -8.56 16.26
N GLY A 44 28.71 -7.74 15.91
CA GLY A 44 28.81 -6.33 16.32
C GLY A 44 28.05 -5.35 15.42
N LEU A 45 27.49 -5.79 14.29
CA LEU A 45 26.73 -4.93 13.38
C LEU A 45 25.24 -4.96 13.73
N HIS A 46 24.77 -3.90 14.39
CA HIS A 46 23.38 -3.72 14.83
C HIS A 46 22.51 -2.99 13.79
N TRP A 47 22.77 -3.20 12.49
CA TRP A 47 22.14 -2.43 11.41
C TRP A 47 20.61 -2.51 11.37
N ASN A 48 20.02 -3.60 11.88
CA ASN A 48 18.58 -3.82 11.92
C ASN A 48 17.92 -3.13 13.12
N GLN A 49 18.73 -2.62 14.05
CA GLN A 49 18.32 -1.82 15.20
C GLN A 49 18.61 -0.33 14.98
N LEU A 50 19.23 0.04 13.85
CA LEU A 50 19.43 1.43 13.50
C LEU A 50 18.09 2.11 13.17
N GLY A 51 18.06 3.43 13.38
CA GLY A 51 16.92 4.29 13.12
C GLY A 51 15.95 4.37 14.31
N LYS A 52 14.73 4.87 14.07
CA LYS A 52 13.80 5.25 15.16
C LYS A 52 12.67 4.25 15.40
N VAL A 53 12.51 3.23 14.56
CA VAL A 53 11.45 2.22 14.75
C VAL A 53 11.98 1.05 15.58
N PRO A 54 11.41 0.78 16.77
CA PRO A 54 11.86 -0.31 17.64
C PRO A 54 11.43 -1.67 17.10
N VAL A 55 12.35 -2.65 17.13
CA VAL A 55 12.11 -4.01 16.58
C VAL A 55 12.60 -5.13 17.50
N ASP A 56 13.08 -4.77 18.69
CA ASP A 56 13.65 -5.65 19.70
C ASP A 56 12.61 -6.60 20.32
N HIS A 57 11.37 -6.14 20.46
CA HIS A 57 10.23 -6.93 20.96
C HIS A 57 9.70 -7.97 19.95
N LEU A 58 10.17 -7.95 18.69
CA LEU A 58 9.72 -8.85 17.63
C LEU A 58 10.56 -10.14 17.58
N GLY A 59 9.86 -11.26 17.49
CA GLY A 59 10.39 -12.62 17.47
C GLY A 59 9.83 -13.47 16.33
N VAL A 60 10.23 -14.75 16.30
CA VAL A 60 9.95 -15.63 15.15
C VAL A 60 8.46 -15.87 14.90
N ILE A 61 7.63 -15.78 15.94
CA ILE A 61 6.17 -15.88 15.80
C ILE A 61 5.62 -14.72 14.96
N ASP A 62 6.25 -13.54 15.01
CA ASP A 62 5.80 -12.37 14.24
C ASP A 62 6.01 -12.57 12.73
N ILE A 63 6.89 -13.50 12.31
CA ILE A 63 7.00 -13.92 10.90
C ILE A 63 5.72 -14.63 10.46
N ALA A 64 5.17 -15.52 11.30
CA ALA A 64 3.94 -16.24 10.98
C ALA A 64 2.73 -15.31 10.96
N VAL A 65 2.65 -14.37 11.91
CA VAL A 65 1.59 -13.35 11.93
C VAL A 65 1.70 -12.43 10.71
N ALA A 66 2.91 -11.99 10.36
CA ALA A 66 3.16 -11.20 9.16
C ALA A 66 2.74 -11.97 7.89
N ALA A 67 3.06 -13.27 7.79
CA ALA A 67 2.62 -14.10 6.68
C ALA A 67 1.08 -14.19 6.56
N ILE A 68 0.36 -14.30 7.68
CA ILE A 68 -1.11 -14.29 7.69
C ILE A 68 -1.64 -12.93 7.21
N LEU A 69 -1.08 -11.82 7.68
CA LEU A 69 -1.46 -10.47 7.26
C LEU A 69 -1.17 -10.23 5.77
N VAL A 70 -0.04 -10.74 5.26
CA VAL A 70 0.27 -10.70 3.82
C VAL A 70 -0.75 -11.54 3.05
N LEU A 71 -1.07 -12.76 3.47
CA LEU A 71 -2.07 -13.61 2.81
C LEU A 71 -3.47 -13.00 2.83
N MET A 72 -3.82 -12.19 3.83
CA MET A 72 -5.09 -11.47 3.83
C MET A 72 -5.19 -10.48 2.66
N PHE A 73 -4.15 -9.69 2.41
CA PHE A 73 -4.14 -8.70 1.32
C PHE A 73 -3.82 -9.33 -0.03
N ALA A 74 -2.85 -10.23 -0.08
CA ALA A 74 -2.30 -10.82 -1.29
C ALA A 74 -3.02 -12.10 -1.74
N GLY A 75 -3.70 -12.79 -0.82
CA GLY A 75 -4.35 -14.08 -1.07
C GLY A 75 -5.29 -14.10 -2.28
N PRO A 76 -6.16 -13.10 -2.46
CA PRO A 76 -7.02 -13.02 -3.66
C PRO A 76 -6.23 -13.02 -4.98
N TYR A 77 -5.04 -12.42 -5.00
CA TYR A 77 -4.18 -12.32 -6.19
C TYR A 77 -3.25 -13.52 -6.37
N LEU A 78 -3.05 -14.33 -5.34
CA LEU A 78 -2.28 -15.58 -5.42
C LEU A 78 -3.08 -16.73 -6.02
N LEU A 79 -4.40 -16.61 -6.08
CA LEU A 79 -5.27 -17.58 -6.75
C LEU A 79 -5.22 -17.37 -8.28
N PRO A 80 -5.44 -18.42 -9.08
CA PRO A 80 -5.57 -18.27 -10.53
C PRO A 80 -6.65 -17.24 -10.88
N TYR A 81 -6.36 -16.38 -11.86
CA TYR A 81 -7.33 -15.42 -12.37
C TYR A 81 -8.60 -16.14 -12.80
N ASN A 82 -9.73 -15.69 -12.26
CA ASN A 82 -11.04 -16.17 -12.65
C ASN A 82 -11.79 -15.01 -13.32
N PRO A 83 -12.03 -15.07 -14.64
CA PRO A 83 -12.67 -13.98 -15.35
C PRO A 83 -14.08 -13.72 -14.79
N PRO A 84 -14.49 -12.45 -14.66
CA PRO A 84 -15.85 -12.13 -14.26
C PRO A 84 -16.86 -12.71 -15.26
N ASP A 85 -17.96 -13.24 -14.72
CA ASP A 85 -19.10 -13.68 -15.52
C ASP A 85 -19.71 -12.46 -16.25
N PRO A 86 -19.68 -12.41 -17.59
CA PRO A 86 -20.13 -11.25 -18.35
C PRO A 86 -21.64 -10.97 -18.18
N GLU A 87 -22.43 -11.96 -17.77
CA GLU A 87 -23.86 -11.77 -17.51
C GLU A 87 -24.13 -11.20 -16.11
N LYS A 88 -23.16 -11.26 -15.19
CA LYS A 88 -23.26 -10.68 -13.85
C LYS A 88 -22.49 -9.38 -13.75
N LYS A 89 -23.20 -8.26 -13.87
CA LYS A 89 -22.66 -6.96 -13.45
C LYS A 89 -22.17 -7.06 -12.00
N ARG A 90 -20.88 -6.75 -11.76
CA ARG A 90 -20.32 -6.64 -10.41
C ARG A 90 -20.90 -5.40 -9.72
N THR A 91 -22.06 -5.53 -9.10
CA THR A 91 -22.59 -4.47 -8.25
C THR A 91 -21.98 -4.60 -6.86
N ILE A 92 -21.01 -3.74 -6.53
CA ILE A 92 -20.59 -3.61 -5.13
C ILE A 92 -21.74 -2.98 -4.34
N THR A 93 -22.28 -3.75 -3.40
CA THR A 93 -23.35 -3.33 -2.49
C THR A 93 -22.77 -2.57 -1.30
N ASP A 94 -23.60 -1.79 -0.61
CA ASP A 94 -23.19 -1.09 0.62
C ASP A 94 -22.71 -2.08 1.69
N SER A 95 -23.31 -3.27 1.76
CA SER A 95 -22.88 -4.34 2.67
C SER A 95 -21.47 -4.85 2.35
N MET A 96 -21.09 -4.93 1.07
CA MET A 96 -19.73 -5.31 0.67
C MET A 96 -18.72 -4.22 1.04
N ILE A 97 -19.07 -2.94 0.87
CA ILE A 97 -18.23 -1.80 1.29
C ILE A 97 -18.02 -1.82 2.81
N ILE A 98 -19.11 -1.95 3.57
CA ILE A 98 -19.05 -2.01 5.05
C ILE A 98 -18.25 -3.23 5.50
N LEU A 99 -18.44 -4.39 4.87
CA LEU A 99 -17.67 -5.59 5.18
C LEU A 99 -16.17 -5.39 4.89
N GLY A 100 -15.82 -4.72 3.79
CA GLY A 100 -14.44 -4.37 3.45
C GLY A 100 -13.77 -3.54 4.54
N PHE A 101 -14.37 -2.41 4.93
CA PHE A 101 -13.84 -1.57 6.01
C PHE A 101 -13.83 -2.28 7.36
N SER A 102 -14.87 -3.04 7.67
CA SER A 102 -14.94 -3.83 8.92
C SER A 102 -13.82 -4.87 9.00
N THR A 103 -13.49 -5.49 7.87
CA THR A 103 -12.38 -6.44 7.78
C THR A 103 -11.05 -5.74 8.05
N GLN A 104 -10.79 -4.59 7.44
CA GLN A 104 -9.56 -3.83 7.70
C GLN A 104 -9.41 -3.43 9.17
N ILE A 105 -10.49 -2.89 9.78
CA ILE A 105 -10.51 -2.53 11.20
C ILE A 105 -10.23 -3.75 12.08
N PHE A 106 -10.85 -4.90 11.77
CA PHE A 106 -10.63 -6.13 12.51
C PHE A 106 -9.15 -6.54 12.50
N PHE A 107 -8.49 -6.55 11.33
CA PHE A 107 -7.09 -6.97 11.24
C PHE A 107 -6.10 -5.94 11.80
N ALA A 108 -6.40 -4.65 11.71
CA ALA A 108 -5.65 -3.62 12.42
C ALA A 108 -5.78 -3.81 13.95
N GLY A 109 -6.98 -4.11 14.43
CA GLY A 109 -7.26 -4.44 15.83
C GLY A 109 -6.52 -5.69 16.30
N VAL A 110 -6.51 -6.77 15.51
CA VAL A 110 -5.73 -7.99 15.77
C VAL A 110 -4.24 -7.67 15.84
N THR A 111 -3.73 -6.83 14.94
CA THR A 111 -2.33 -6.39 14.93
C THR A 111 -1.98 -5.66 16.24
N CYS A 112 -2.79 -4.67 16.63
CA CYS A 112 -2.64 -3.98 17.90
C CYS A 112 -2.71 -4.94 19.10
N PHE A 113 -3.64 -5.89 19.07
CA PHE A 113 -3.79 -6.90 20.12
C PHE A 113 -2.54 -7.77 20.24
N VAL A 114 -2.04 -8.33 19.13
CA VAL A 114 -0.80 -9.15 19.11
C VAL A 114 0.39 -8.36 19.65
N VAL A 115 0.55 -7.10 19.25
CA VAL A 115 1.61 -6.22 19.80
C VAL A 115 1.43 -6.02 21.30
N SER A 116 0.19 -5.74 21.75
CA SER A 116 -0.12 -5.49 23.17
C SER A 116 0.20 -6.66 24.11
N LEU A 117 0.24 -7.89 23.59
CA LEU A 117 0.62 -9.08 24.37
C LEU A 117 2.10 -9.10 24.74
N ARG A 118 2.94 -8.31 24.08
CA ARG A 118 4.41 -8.36 24.21
C ARG A 118 5.05 -7.00 24.47
N HIS A 119 4.41 -5.93 24.04
CA HIS A 119 4.96 -4.58 24.11
C HIS A 119 3.87 -3.51 24.18
N ASN A 120 4.22 -2.32 24.63
CA ASN A 120 3.30 -1.19 24.60
C ASN A 120 3.07 -0.73 23.15
N VAL A 121 1.81 -0.75 22.71
CA VAL A 121 1.40 -0.37 21.35
C VAL A 121 1.80 1.06 21.00
N THR A 122 1.67 2.00 21.93
CA THR A 122 1.97 3.41 21.67
C THR A 122 3.46 3.64 21.48
N GLU A 123 4.30 2.86 22.17
CA GLU A 123 5.75 2.89 22.00
C GLU A 123 6.20 2.15 20.74
N SER A 124 5.63 0.97 20.46
CA SER A 124 5.92 0.22 19.22
C SER A 124 5.64 1.06 17.98
N PHE A 125 4.52 1.79 17.97
CA PHE A 125 4.14 2.65 16.84
C PHE A 125 4.67 4.08 16.95
N GLY A 126 5.34 4.42 18.06
CA GLY A 126 5.95 5.74 18.27
C GLY A 126 4.95 6.89 18.32
N LEU A 127 3.74 6.65 18.82
CA LEU A 127 2.61 7.60 18.77
C LEU A 127 2.83 8.89 19.57
N TYR A 128 3.82 8.93 20.47
CA TYR A 128 4.20 10.11 21.27
C TYR A 128 5.55 10.74 20.87
N ARG A 129 6.26 10.16 19.90
CA ARG A 129 7.67 10.53 19.60
C ARG A 129 7.82 11.80 18.77
N SER A 130 6.77 12.23 18.08
CA SER A 130 6.81 13.39 17.18
C SER A 130 5.81 14.44 17.59
N ASN A 131 6.23 15.71 17.50
CA ASN A 131 5.32 16.85 17.64
C ASN A 131 4.59 17.12 16.31
N LEU A 132 3.54 17.93 16.38
CA LEU A 132 2.68 18.24 15.23
C LEU A 132 3.45 18.84 14.04
N LEU A 133 4.45 19.68 14.31
CA LEU A 133 5.26 20.31 13.24
C LEU A 133 6.05 19.27 12.45
N VAL A 134 6.63 18.28 13.12
CA VAL A 134 7.33 17.18 12.44
C VAL A 134 6.35 16.34 11.64
N ILE A 135 5.18 16.02 12.20
CA ILE A 135 4.15 15.22 11.51
C ILE A 135 3.67 15.93 10.24
N VAL A 136 3.24 17.20 10.36
CA VAL A 136 2.75 17.99 9.22
C VAL A 136 3.87 18.29 8.22
N GLY A 137 5.05 18.71 8.70
CA GLY A 137 6.18 19.03 7.83
C GLY A 137 6.67 17.82 7.02
N SER A 138 6.74 16.64 7.66
CA SER A 138 7.10 15.40 6.98
C SER A 138 6.04 14.93 5.99
N ALA A 139 4.74 15.14 6.28
CA ALA A 139 3.66 14.83 5.34
C ALA A 139 3.70 15.74 4.11
N VAL A 140 3.90 17.05 4.28
CA VAL A 140 4.03 18.00 3.15
C VAL A 140 5.27 17.69 2.32
N ALA A 141 6.43 17.44 2.95
CA ALA A 141 7.65 17.09 2.25
C ALA A 141 7.50 15.77 1.45
N SER A 142 6.87 14.76 2.06
CA SER A 142 6.59 13.47 1.42
C SER A 142 5.61 13.62 0.24
N PHE A 143 4.61 14.49 0.38
CA PHE A 143 3.69 14.81 -0.69
C PHE A 143 4.41 15.48 -1.87
N ILE A 144 5.25 16.49 -1.62
CA ILE A 144 6.06 17.13 -2.66
C ILE A 144 6.98 16.12 -3.36
N LEU A 145 7.61 15.22 -2.58
CA LEU A 145 8.43 14.15 -3.13
C LEU A 145 7.62 13.20 -4.01
N MET A 146 6.38 12.89 -3.63
CA MET A 146 5.47 12.08 -4.44
C MET A 146 5.13 12.81 -5.76
N LEU A 147 4.78 14.10 -5.72
CA LEU A 147 4.51 14.89 -6.93
C LEU A 147 5.73 14.89 -7.87
N ALA A 148 6.93 15.12 -7.32
CA ALA A 148 8.16 15.14 -8.09
C ALA A 148 8.50 13.77 -8.70
N SER A 149 8.27 12.69 -7.94
CA SER A 149 8.50 11.31 -8.42
C SER A 149 7.57 10.98 -9.58
N MET A 150 6.30 11.33 -9.48
CA MET A 150 5.33 11.09 -10.55
C MET A 150 5.60 11.96 -11.79
N TYR A 151 5.95 13.23 -11.60
CA TYR A 151 6.39 14.09 -12.71
C TYR A 151 7.60 13.50 -13.44
N LEU A 152 8.57 12.94 -12.71
CA LEU A 152 9.72 12.27 -13.30
C LEU A 152 9.33 11.01 -14.07
N LEU A 153 8.46 10.15 -13.50
CA LEU A 153 7.99 8.95 -14.19
C LEU A 153 7.31 9.28 -15.52
N ASP A 154 6.47 10.31 -15.54
CA ASP A 154 5.74 10.70 -16.73
C ASP A 154 6.66 11.38 -17.76
N SER A 155 7.39 12.42 -17.35
CA SER A 155 8.22 13.22 -18.26
C SER A 155 9.46 12.48 -18.79
N VAL A 156 10.02 11.54 -18.02
CA VAL A 156 11.27 10.85 -18.40
C VAL A 156 11.02 9.43 -18.87
N LEU A 157 10.14 8.68 -18.20
CA LEU A 157 9.89 7.29 -18.54
C LEU A 157 8.67 7.10 -19.45
N GLN A 158 7.85 8.14 -19.65
CA GLN A 158 6.61 8.07 -20.42
C GLN A 158 5.75 6.89 -19.98
N LEU A 159 5.69 6.68 -18.66
CA LEU A 159 5.13 5.46 -18.09
C LEU A 159 3.68 5.22 -18.54
N ASN A 160 2.87 6.28 -18.61
CA ASN A 160 1.49 6.19 -19.05
C ASN A 160 1.37 5.79 -20.52
N ASP A 161 2.16 6.39 -21.40
CA ASP A 161 2.18 6.03 -22.83
C ASP A 161 2.66 4.59 -23.02
N TRP A 162 3.71 4.19 -22.29
CA TRP A 162 4.25 2.83 -22.31
C TRP A 162 3.24 1.79 -21.82
N LEU A 163 2.49 2.09 -20.75
CA LEU A 163 1.42 1.22 -20.26
C LEU A 163 0.28 1.15 -21.27
N THR A 164 -0.15 2.29 -21.82
CA THR A 164 -1.26 2.37 -22.77
C THR A 164 -0.96 1.60 -24.05
N GLU A 165 0.27 1.69 -24.57
CA GLU A 165 0.70 0.95 -25.76
C GLU A 165 0.65 -0.59 -25.55
N ARG A 166 0.87 -1.06 -24.31
CA ARG A 166 1.03 -2.48 -23.99
C ARG A 166 -0.21 -3.15 -23.42
N LEU A 167 -0.95 -2.42 -22.60
CA LEU A 167 -2.07 -2.93 -21.81
C LEU A 167 -3.40 -2.33 -22.26
N GLY A 168 -3.37 -1.28 -23.10
CA GLY A 168 -4.55 -0.55 -23.53
C GLY A 168 -4.97 0.53 -22.55
N GLU A 169 -6.21 0.99 -22.66
CA GLU A 169 -6.72 2.04 -21.78
C GLU A 169 -6.89 1.54 -20.34
N ARG A 170 -6.60 2.42 -19.39
CA ARG A 170 -6.72 2.13 -17.97
C ARG A 170 -8.15 1.76 -17.60
N GLN A 171 -8.30 0.64 -16.91
CA GLN A 171 -9.57 0.26 -16.30
C GLN A 171 -9.52 0.44 -14.78
N PHE A 172 -10.28 1.42 -14.30
CA PHE A 172 -10.40 1.62 -12.86
C PHE A 172 -11.15 0.46 -12.20
N GLN A 173 -10.73 0.13 -10.99
CA GLN A 173 -11.45 -0.84 -10.16
C GLN A 173 -12.89 -0.38 -9.91
N GLU A 174 -13.80 -1.35 -9.80
CA GLU A 174 -15.23 -1.08 -9.58
C GLU A 174 -15.49 -0.20 -8.36
N VAL A 175 -14.70 -0.33 -7.28
CA VAL A 175 -14.84 0.54 -6.09
C VAL A 175 -14.51 2.01 -6.40
N VAL A 176 -13.54 2.26 -7.27
CA VAL A 176 -13.16 3.60 -7.72
C VAL A 176 -14.23 4.17 -8.65
N ASN A 177 -14.71 3.38 -9.61
CA ASN A 177 -15.83 3.78 -10.47
C ASN A 177 -17.05 4.19 -9.66
N GLN A 178 -17.38 3.43 -8.62
CA GLN A 178 -18.47 3.76 -7.71
C GLN A 178 -18.22 5.00 -6.87
N MET A 179 -16.97 5.26 -6.48
CA MET A 179 -16.61 6.50 -5.81
C MET A 179 -16.82 7.70 -6.71
N MET A 180 -16.39 7.61 -7.98
CA MET A 180 -16.54 8.68 -8.97
C MET A 180 -18.00 8.99 -9.31
N SER A 181 -18.89 7.99 -9.23
CA SER A 181 -20.32 8.15 -9.51
C SER A 181 -21.20 8.28 -8.27
N ALA A 182 -20.65 8.19 -7.06
CA ALA A 182 -21.43 8.23 -5.82
C ALA A 182 -21.81 9.67 -5.46
N GLU A 183 -22.98 9.82 -4.83
CA GLU A 183 -23.46 11.10 -4.31
C GLU A 183 -23.94 10.96 -2.85
N GLY A 184 -24.12 12.10 -2.18
CA GLY A 184 -24.72 12.19 -0.85
C GLY A 184 -24.02 11.32 0.20
N GLN A 185 -24.79 10.52 0.92
CA GLN A 185 -24.30 9.70 2.03
C GLN A 185 -23.33 8.61 1.58
N ARG A 186 -23.55 7.99 0.42
CA ARG A 186 -22.69 6.94 -0.10
C ARG A 186 -21.29 7.48 -0.41
N LEU A 187 -21.22 8.65 -1.05
CA LEU A 187 -19.96 9.33 -1.31
C LEU A 187 -19.22 9.65 -0.01
N LEU A 188 -19.93 10.17 1.00
CA LEU A 188 -19.34 10.49 2.30
C LEU A 188 -18.73 9.25 2.98
N ILE A 189 -19.41 8.11 2.94
CA ILE A 189 -18.90 6.84 3.50
C ILE A 189 -17.62 6.41 2.77
N LEU A 190 -17.60 6.49 1.43
CA LEU A 190 -16.43 6.14 0.63
C LEU A 190 -15.25 7.08 0.91
N ILE A 191 -15.48 8.39 1.03
CA ILE A 191 -14.44 9.37 1.37
C ILE A 191 -13.86 9.10 2.77
N ILE A 192 -14.70 8.89 3.78
CA ILE A 192 -14.23 8.59 5.14
C ILE A 192 -13.44 7.28 5.15
N GLY A 193 -13.95 6.27 4.43
CA GLY A 193 -13.29 4.99 4.26
C GLY A 193 -11.89 5.13 3.64
N ALA A 194 -11.80 5.77 2.47
CA ALA A 194 -10.56 5.90 1.71
C ALA A 194 -9.54 6.87 2.34
N CYS A 195 -10.00 7.94 2.99
CA CYS A 195 -9.11 9.00 3.47
C CYS A 195 -8.76 8.90 4.96
N ILE A 196 -9.50 8.10 5.73
CA ILE A 196 -9.29 7.97 7.19
C ILE A 196 -9.14 6.51 7.59
N VAL A 197 -10.14 5.67 7.31
CA VAL A 197 -10.17 4.28 7.79
C VAL A 197 -9.04 3.46 7.18
N ALA A 198 -8.90 3.50 5.85
CA ALA A 198 -7.86 2.79 5.12
C ALA A 198 -6.45 3.26 5.53
N PRO A 199 -6.09 4.56 5.49
CA PRO A 199 -4.80 5.02 5.97
C PRO A 199 -4.49 4.61 7.41
N LEU A 200 -5.46 4.69 8.33
CA LEU A 200 -5.22 4.27 9.71
C LEU A 200 -4.94 2.76 9.81
N CYS A 201 -5.78 1.92 9.20
CA CYS A 201 -5.66 0.46 9.30
C CYS A 201 -4.45 -0.06 8.54
N GLU A 202 -4.23 0.44 7.32
CA GLU A 202 -3.13 0.01 6.47
C GLU A 202 -1.79 0.45 7.05
N GLU A 203 -1.65 1.65 7.61
CA GLU A 203 -0.39 2.04 8.24
C GLU A 203 -0.08 1.22 9.50
N ILE A 204 -1.08 0.87 10.31
CA ILE A 204 -0.89 -0.05 11.45
C ILE A 204 -0.34 -1.39 10.97
N ILE A 205 -0.91 -1.96 9.91
CA ILE A 205 -0.50 -3.27 9.40
C ILE A 205 0.84 -3.17 8.65
N PHE A 206 0.95 -2.32 7.64
CA PHE A 206 2.11 -2.24 6.77
C PHE A 206 3.32 -1.61 7.44
N ARG A 207 3.17 -0.48 8.14
CA ARG A 207 4.31 0.26 8.72
C ARG A 207 4.53 -0.16 10.16
N GLY A 208 3.47 -0.20 10.95
CA GLY A 208 3.53 -0.63 12.35
C GLY A 208 4.05 -2.05 12.51
N TYR A 209 3.62 -2.99 11.65
CA TYR A 209 3.91 -4.41 11.82
C TYR A 209 4.77 -5.02 10.70
N LEU A 210 4.31 -5.07 9.44
CA LEU A 210 5.01 -5.76 8.34
C LEU A 210 6.41 -5.18 8.09
N TYR A 211 6.53 -3.85 8.05
CA TYR A 211 7.81 -3.16 7.94
C TYR A 211 8.71 -3.47 9.14
N SER A 212 8.20 -3.36 10.36
CA SER A 212 8.96 -3.61 11.59
C SER A 212 9.49 -5.06 11.66
N VAL A 213 8.66 -6.04 11.30
CA VAL A 213 9.06 -7.45 11.20
C VAL A 213 10.10 -7.63 10.09
N THR A 214 9.87 -7.05 8.91
CA THR A 214 10.82 -7.16 7.80
C THR A 214 12.17 -6.55 8.15
N LYS A 215 12.18 -5.37 8.77
CA LYS A 215 13.37 -4.66 9.26
C LYS A 215 14.12 -5.49 10.28
N ARG A 216 13.41 -6.12 11.23
CA ARG A 216 14.01 -7.00 12.25
C ARG A 216 14.88 -8.08 11.63
N TYR A 217 14.39 -8.72 10.57
CA TYR A 217 15.05 -9.88 9.96
C TYR A 217 16.00 -9.54 8.82
N THR A 218 15.89 -8.35 8.24
CA THR A 218 16.73 -7.89 7.12
C THR A 218 17.49 -6.61 7.51
N GLY A 219 16.90 -5.45 7.21
CA GLY A 219 17.35 -4.10 7.54
C GLY A 219 16.35 -3.07 6.99
N PRO A 220 16.50 -1.78 7.34
CA PRO A 220 15.50 -0.75 7.03
C PRO A 220 15.31 -0.52 5.51
N ILE A 221 16.39 -0.56 4.73
CA ILE A 221 16.34 -0.31 3.27
C ILE A 221 15.56 -1.42 2.56
N PHE A 222 15.92 -2.69 2.79
CA PHE A 222 15.21 -3.82 2.20
C PHE A 222 13.74 -3.84 2.67
N ALA A 223 13.49 -3.57 3.96
CA ALA A 223 12.15 -3.51 4.49
C ALA A 223 11.30 -2.45 3.77
N ALA A 224 11.81 -1.22 3.61
CA ALA A 224 11.09 -0.15 2.93
C ALA A 224 10.74 -0.51 1.48
N ILE A 225 11.70 -1.07 0.73
CA ILE A 225 11.48 -1.50 -0.66
C ILE A 225 10.49 -2.66 -0.72
N CYS A 226 10.73 -3.72 0.05
CA CYS A 226 9.91 -4.93 0.00
C CYS A 226 8.47 -4.67 0.42
N THR A 227 8.24 -3.95 1.52
CA THR A 227 6.86 -3.64 1.97
C THR A 227 6.22 -2.56 1.13
N GLY A 228 7.00 -1.65 0.54
CA GLY A 228 6.48 -0.65 -0.40
C GLY A 228 5.99 -1.26 -1.70
N VAL A 229 6.79 -2.15 -2.32
CA VAL A 229 6.38 -2.88 -3.53
C VAL A 229 5.17 -3.79 -3.24
N LEU A 230 5.18 -4.49 -2.10
CA LEU A 230 4.03 -5.30 -1.69
C LEU A 230 2.79 -4.43 -1.51
N PHE A 231 2.92 -3.24 -0.91
CA PHE A 231 1.81 -2.29 -0.73
C PHE A 231 1.21 -1.94 -2.09
N GLY A 232 1.99 -1.55 -3.10
CA GLY A 232 1.46 -1.28 -4.44
C GLY A 232 0.81 -2.50 -5.09
N ALA A 233 1.41 -3.69 -4.98
CA ALA A 233 0.91 -4.88 -5.66
C ALA A 233 -0.45 -5.37 -5.13
N VAL A 234 -0.68 -5.29 -3.81
CA VAL A 234 -1.95 -5.77 -3.22
C VAL A 234 -3.15 -4.87 -3.52
N HIS A 235 -2.93 -3.70 -4.12
CA HIS A 235 -4.03 -2.86 -4.57
C HIS A 235 -4.72 -3.40 -5.81
N GLY A 236 -4.13 -4.35 -6.54
CA GLY A 236 -4.86 -5.12 -7.56
C GLY A 236 -5.14 -4.37 -8.86
N GLU A 237 -4.34 -3.36 -9.20
CA GLU A 237 -4.44 -2.63 -10.46
C GLU A 237 -3.02 -2.23 -10.94
N VAL A 238 -2.70 -2.57 -12.19
CA VAL A 238 -1.32 -2.49 -12.72
C VAL A 238 -0.87 -1.05 -12.98
N TRP A 239 -1.77 -0.14 -13.32
CA TRP A 239 -1.41 1.26 -13.60
C TRP A 239 -0.96 2.00 -12.34
N SER A 240 -1.60 1.72 -11.20
CA SER A 240 -1.31 2.26 -9.88
C SER A 240 -0.20 1.48 -9.16
N PHE A 241 0.23 0.32 -9.66
CA PHE A 241 1.26 -0.49 -9.00
C PHE A 241 2.54 0.32 -8.72
N ILE A 242 3.10 1.01 -9.72
CA ILE A 242 4.34 1.79 -9.56
C ILE A 242 4.12 3.02 -8.67
N PRO A 243 3.10 3.88 -8.91
CA PRO A 243 2.78 5.00 -8.03
C PRO A 243 2.59 4.59 -6.56
N LEU A 244 1.80 3.56 -6.31
CA LEU A 244 1.51 3.09 -4.95
C LEU A 244 2.71 2.37 -4.33
N SER A 245 3.58 1.75 -5.13
CA SER A 245 4.85 1.21 -4.62
C SER A 245 5.77 2.33 -4.12
N ILE A 246 5.86 3.44 -4.87
CA ILE A 246 6.66 4.61 -4.48
C ILE A 246 6.07 5.26 -3.22
N LEU A 247 4.75 5.48 -3.16
CA LEU A 247 4.08 5.91 -1.94
C LEU A 247 4.38 4.96 -0.78
N GLY A 248 4.29 3.66 -1.07
CA GLY A 248 4.72 2.52 -0.27
C GLY A 248 6.02 2.77 0.48
N ILE A 249 7.06 3.01 -0.31
CA ILE A 249 8.44 3.25 0.12
C ILE A 249 8.56 4.58 0.87
N ILE A 250 7.96 5.67 0.39
CA ILE A 250 7.98 6.98 1.03
C ILE A 250 7.40 6.91 2.45
N LEU A 251 6.26 6.21 2.61
CA LEU A 251 5.61 6.03 3.90
C LEU A 251 6.45 5.20 4.88
N ALA A 252 7.22 4.21 4.40
CA ALA A 252 8.17 3.47 5.22
C ALA A 252 9.38 4.34 5.63
N CYS A 253 9.92 5.12 4.68
CA CYS A 253 11.03 6.05 4.93
C CYS A 253 10.65 7.14 5.93
N VAL A 254 9.46 7.75 5.81
CA VAL A 254 8.99 8.77 6.74
C VAL A 254 8.77 8.18 8.13
N TYR A 255 8.22 6.97 8.22
CA TYR A 255 8.06 6.27 9.50
C TYR A 255 9.42 6.02 10.17
N GLU A 256 10.40 5.51 9.42
CA GLU A 256 11.74 5.23 9.94
C GLU A 256 12.46 6.51 10.38
N PHE A 257 12.27 7.61 9.64
CA PHE A 257 12.95 8.87 9.91
C PHE A 257 12.33 9.65 11.08
N THR A 258 11.00 9.67 11.20
CA THR A 258 10.31 10.39 12.28
C THR A 258 10.16 9.53 13.53
N GLY A 259 10.09 8.21 13.36
CA GLY A 259 9.78 7.27 14.42
C GLY A 259 8.34 7.40 14.92
N SER A 260 7.43 7.95 14.11
CA SER A 260 6.03 8.17 14.48
C SER A 260 5.12 7.69 13.37
N LEU A 261 4.23 6.75 13.68
CA LEU A 261 3.26 6.23 12.73
C LEU A 261 2.29 7.32 12.24
N TRP A 262 2.06 8.37 13.05
CA TRP A 262 1.24 9.51 12.65
C TRP A 262 1.77 10.24 11.42
N SER A 263 3.09 10.27 11.21
CA SER A 263 3.67 10.87 10.00
C SER A 263 3.23 10.11 8.75
N SER A 264 3.26 8.78 8.79
CA SER A 264 2.83 7.95 7.66
C SER A 264 1.32 7.99 7.48
N ILE A 265 0.54 7.93 8.57
CA ILE A 265 -0.93 8.04 8.51
C ILE A 265 -1.34 9.36 7.86
N LEU A 266 -0.76 10.49 8.28
CA LEU A 266 -1.10 11.79 7.70
C LEU A 266 -0.64 11.90 6.23
N THR A 267 0.56 11.40 5.90
CA THR A 267 1.06 11.39 4.52
C THR A 267 0.13 10.59 3.60
N HIS A 268 -0.28 9.40 4.04
CA HIS A 268 -1.16 8.51 3.31
C HIS A 268 -2.57 9.12 3.17
N ALA A 269 -3.14 9.63 4.27
CA ALA A 269 -4.43 10.32 4.25
C ALA A 269 -4.42 11.56 3.33
N LEU A 270 -3.32 12.32 3.30
CA LEU A 270 -3.16 13.46 2.40
C LEU A 270 -3.13 13.01 0.93
N PHE A 271 -2.38 11.95 0.61
CA PHE A 271 -2.35 11.39 -0.74
C PHE A 271 -3.75 10.91 -1.18
N ASN A 272 -4.43 10.13 -0.34
CA ASN A 272 -5.77 9.62 -0.65
C ASN A 272 -6.80 10.75 -0.73
N GLY A 273 -6.73 11.73 0.16
CA GLY A 273 -7.62 12.88 0.19
C GLY A 273 -7.54 13.72 -1.08
N VAL A 274 -6.32 14.03 -1.52
CA VAL A 274 -6.12 14.78 -2.77
C VAL A 274 -6.57 13.95 -3.98
N SER A 275 -6.19 12.68 -4.06
CA SER A 275 -6.59 11.80 -5.17
C SER A 275 -8.11 11.66 -5.25
N THR A 276 -8.77 11.43 -4.12
CA THR A 276 -10.23 11.33 -4.01
C THR A 276 -10.92 12.63 -4.41
N PHE A 277 -10.38 13.79 -4.00
CA PHE A 277 -10.89 15.09 -4.40
C PHE A 277 -10.92 15.22 -5.93
N TYR A 278 -9.80 14.93 -6.61
CA TYR A 278 -9.73 14.99 -8.07
C TYR A 278 -10.67 13.99 -8.76
N MET A 279 -10.78 12.76 -8.27
CA MET A 279 -11.63 11.71 -8.85
C MET A 279 -13.13 12.04 -8.78
N THR A 280 -13.55 12.75 -7.74
CA THR A 280 -14.98 13.02 -7.44
C THR A 280 -15.50 14.33 -8.02
N HIS A 281 -14.62 15.15 -8.61
CA HIS A 281 -14.99 16.42 -9.24
C HIS A 281 -15.05 16.25 -10.77
N PRO A 282 -16.24 16.43 -11.40
CA PRO A 282 -16.45 16.13 -12.82
C PRO A 282 -15.48 16.86 -13.76
N GLU A 283 -15.14 18.11 -13.43
CA GLU A 283 -14.22 18.97 -14.17
C GLU A 283 -12.81 18.39 -14.33
N TYR A 284 -12.36 17.56 -13.38
CA TYR A 284 -11.07 16.87 -13.44
C TYR A 284 -11.22 15.40 -13.85
N SER A 285 -12.36 14.76 -13.58
CA SER A 285 -12.56 13.34 -13.86
C SER A 285 -12.38 12.96 -15.34
N GLU A 286 -12.83 13.81 -16.27
CA GLU A 286 -12.62 13.60 -17.71
C GLU A 286 -11.18 13.88 -18.13
N GLN A 287 -10.46 14.75 -17.41
CA GLN A 287 -9.02 14.93 -17.65
C GLN A 287 -8.27 13.70 -17.16
N ILE A 288 -8.53 13.18 -15.95
CA ILE A 288 -7.91 11.96 -15.42
C ILE A 288 -8.14 10.75 -16.36
N LYS A 289 -9.32 10.66 -16.99
CA LYS A 289 -9.63 9.61 -17.98
C LYS A 289 -8.89 9.77 -19.30
N ASN A 290 -8.77 11.00 -19.82
CA ASN A 290 -8.35 11.25 -21.21
C ASN A 290 -6.90 11.76 -21.36
N ALA A 291 -6.35 12.36 -20.32
CA ALA A 291 -5.03 12.94 -20.31
C ALA A 291 -4.53 12.88 -18.87
N CYS A 292 -3.70 11.88 -18.58
CA CYS A 292 -3.09 11.65 -17.28
C CYS A 292 -2.21 12.85 -16.85
N LEU A 293 -2.86 13.94 -16.46
CA LEU A 293 -2.24 15.20 -16.11
C LEU A 293 -2.17 15.25 -14.60
N LEU A 294 -0.93 15.23 -14.11
CA LEU A 294 -0.53 15.37 -12.70
C LEU A 294 -0.70 14.05 -11.91
N PRO A 295 -0.08 13.90 -10.72
CA PRO A 295 0.31 12.64 -10.08
C PRO A 295 -0.85 11.84 -9.47
N PHE A 296 -2.04 12.02 -10.03
CA PHE A 296 -3.31 11.52 -9.55
C PHE A 296 -3.86 10.43 -10.50
N CYS A 297 -3.01 9.95 -11.40
CA CYS A 297 -3.08 8.60 -11.95
C CYS A 297 -2.34 7.63 -11.01
#